data_AF-A0A3D4Q620-F1
#
_entry.id   AF-A0A3D4Q620-F1
#
_cell.length_a   1.000
_cell.length_b   1.000
_cell.length_c   1.000
_cell.angle_alpha   90.00
_cell.angle_beta   90.00
_cell.angle_gamma   90.00
#
_symmetry.space_group_name_H-M   'P 1'
#
loop_
_entity.id
_entity.type
_entity.pdbx_description
1 polymer ?
#
loop_
_entity_poly.entity_id
_entity_poly.type
_entity_poly.pdbx_seq_one_letter_code
_entity_poly.pdbx_strand_id
1 'polypeptide(L)' 'MKFQFESIADFIAMNGHGSYVWASYAITFAVLIFLLVSPLLQRKSFVKQQIKQQKLAQANNVAGESIE' A
#
# COMPACT_ATOMS: atom_id res chain seq x y z
N MET A 1 -8.37 -42.36 4.61
CA MET A 1 -8.16 -41.05 3.95
C MET A 1 -6.68 -40.95 3.60
N LYS A 2 -6.31 -40.97 2.32
CA LYS A 2 -4.91 -40.84 1.89
C LYS A 2 -4.58 -39.36 1.76
N PHE A 3 -3.58 -38.88 2.50
CA PHE A 3 -2.98 -37.58 2.24
C PHE A 3 -2.42 -37.60 0.81
N GLN A 4 -2.90 -36.70 -0.05
CA GLN A 4 -2.52 -36.63 -1.47
C GLN A 4 -1.09 -36.11 -1.70
N PHE A 5 -0.36 -35.80 -0.62
CA PHE A 5 0.99 -35.25 -0.66
C PHE A 5 1.85 -36.01 0.35
N GLU A 6 2.91 -36.66 -0.12
CA GLU A 6 3.87 -37.39 0.74
C GLU A 6 4.86 -36.45 1.45
N SER A 7 5.02 -35.22 0.96
CA SER A 7 5.93 -34.23 1.52
C SER A 7 5.45 -32.78 1.28
N ILE A 8 5.93 -31.85 2.11
CA ILE A 8 5.76 -30.40 1.91
C ILE A 8 6.34 -29.97 0.54
N ALA A 9 7.39 -30.66 0.06
CA ALA A 9 7.96 -30.42 -1.27
C ALA A 9 6.97 -30.76 -2.40
N ASP A 10 6.21 -31.85 -2.29
CA ASP A 10 5.20 -32.24 -3.29
C ASP A 10 3.99 -31.33 -3.28
N PHE A 11 3.66 -30.77 -2.12
CA PHE A 11 2.63 -29.74 -2.00
C PHE A 11 3.04 -28.44 -2.71
N ILE A 12 4.30 -28.01 -2.55
CA ILE A 12 4.82 -26.80 -3.23
C ILE A 12 5.02 -27.04 -4.72
N ALA A 13 5.52 -28.21 -5.11
CA ALA A 13 5.77 -28.57 -6.50
C ALA A 13 4.47 -28.89 -7.25
N MET A 14 3.42 -29.36 -6.55
CA MET A 14 2.09 -29.70 -7.10
C MET A 14 2.21 -30.42 -8.45
N ASN A 15 3.01 -31.48 -8.47
CA ASN A 15 3.29 -32.31 -9.66
C ASN A 15 3.72 -31.50 -10.92
N GLY A 16 4.49 -30.42 -10.72
CA GLY A 16 5.01 -29.56 -11.79
C GLY A 16 4.22 -28.26 -12.02
N HIS A 17 3.04 -28.10 -11.41
CA HIS A 17 2.21 -26.89 -11.58
C HIS A 17 2.37 -25.85 -10.47
N GLY A 18 3.14 -26.16 -9.42
CA GLY A 18 3.33 -25.27 -8.27
C GLY A 18 3.81 -23.87 -8.65
N SER A 19 4.68 -23.75 -9.65
CA SER A 19 5.21 -22.46 -10.12
C SER A 19 4.11 -21.48 -10.55
N TYR A 20 3.09 -21.94 -11.28
CA TYR A 20 1.97 -21.11 -11.71
C TYR A 20 1.07 -20.67 -10.56
N VAL A 21 0.84 -21.58 -9.61
CA VAL A 21 0.01 -21.31 -8.42
C VAL A 21 0.69 -20.24 -7.58
N TRP A 22 1.96 -20.44 -7.22
CA TRP A 22 2.73 -19.48 -6.43
C TRP A 22 2.92 -18.14 -7.14
N ALA A 23 3.11 -18.12 -8.46
CA ALA A 23 3.14 -16.88 -9.24
C ALA A 23 1.82 -16.11 -9.16
N SER A 24 0.68 -16.81 -9.27
CA SER A 24 -0.65 -16.21 -9.16
C SER A 24 -0.90 -15.63 -7.77
N TYR A 25 -0.51 -16.36 -6.71
CA TYR A 25 -0.55 -15.87 -5.34
C TYR A 25 0.35 -14.66 -5.15
N ALA A 26 1.59 -14.70 -5.65
CA ALA A 26 2.55 -13.60 -5.53
C ALA A 26 2.04 -12.33 -6.21
N ILE A 27 1.49 -12.43 -7.43
CA ILE A 27 0.90 -11.28 -8.14
C ILE A 27 -0.29 -10.72 -7.36
N THR A 28 -1.18 -11.59 -6.88
CA THR A 28 -2.34 -11.18 -6.09
C THR A 28 -1.91 -10.45 -4.82
N PHE A 29 -0.94 -11.00 -4.09
CA PHE A 29 -0.40 -10.40 -2.87
C PHE A 29 0.27 -9.05 -3.15
N ALA A 30 1.02 -8.94 -4.26
CA ALA A 30 1.64 -7.70 -4.67
C ALA A 30 0.60 -6.61 -4.96
N VAL A 31 -0.49 -6.95 -5.66
CA VAL A 31 -1.60 -6.03 -5.93
C VAL A 31 -2.29 -5.61 -4.63
N LEU A 32 -2.55 -6.54 -3.71
CA LEU A 32 -3.16 -6.23 -2.42
C LEU A 32 -2.28 -5.30 -1.57
N ILE A 33 -0.98 -5.60 -1.48
CA ILE A 33 -0.01 -4.74 -0.78
C ILE A 33 0.01 -3.36 -1.43
N PHE A 34 0.07 -3.30 -2.76
CA PHE A 34 0.05 -2.03 -3.48
C PHE A 34 -1.22 -1.23 -3.17
N LEU A 35 -2.39 -1.88 -3.15
CA LEU A 35 -3.66 -1.24 -2.83
C LEU A 35 -3.73 -0.75 -1.37
N LEU A 36 -3.08 -1.44 -0.44
CA LEU A 36 -2.96 -1.03 0.96
C LEU A 36 -1.97 0.13 1.15
N VAL A 37 -0.83 0.09 0.45
CA VAL A 37 0.26 1.06 0.60
C VAL A 37 -0.01 2.35 -0.18
N SER A 38 -0.67 2.27 -1.32
CA SER A 38 -1.07 3.41 -2.16
C SER A 38 -1.81 4.52 -1.40
N PRO A 39 -2.91 4.24 -0.64
CA PRO A 39 -3.61 5.28 0.12
C PRO A 39 -2.77 5.83 1.27
N LEU A 40 -1.88 5.04 1.87
CA LEU A 40 -0.99 5.50 2.94
C LEU A 40 0.04 6.51 2.42
N LEU A 41 0.63 6.24 1.25
CA LEU A 41 1.56 7.15 0.58
C LEU A 41 0.86 8.43 0.14
N GLN A 42 -0.33 8.33 -0.45
CA GLN A 42 -1.12 9.48 -0.90
C GLN A 42 -1.62 10.35 0.25
N ARG A 43 -1.99 9.74 1.38
CA ARG A 43 -2.39 10.50 2.58
C ARG A 43 -1.23 11.37 3.09
N LYS A 44 -0.01 10.85 3.06
CA LYS A 44 1.19 11.59 3.51
C LYS A 44 1.49 12.79 2.62
N SER A 45 1.31 12.67 1.29
CA SER A 45 1.52 13.80 0.38
C SER A 45 0.42 14.85 0.53
N PHE A 46 -0.85 14.43 0.64
CA PHE A 46 -1.98 15.33 0.77
C PHE A 46 -1.96 16.15 2.07
N VAL A 47 -1.69 15.52 3.21
CA VAL A 47 -1.57 16.21 4.51
C VAL A 47 -0.44 17.25 4.49
N LYS A 48 0.70 16.91 3.88
CA LYS A 48 1.84 17.85 3.77
C LYS A 48 1.48 19.08 2.94
N GLN A 49 0.66 18.93 1.89
CA GLN A 49 0.18 20.03 1.07
C GLN A 49 -0.76 20.96 1.85
N GLN A 50 -1.70 20.38 2.62
CA GLN A 50 -2.66 21.16 3.40
C GLN A 50 -1.99 22.01 4.49
N ILE A 51 -1.00 21.44 5.22
CA ILE A 51 -0.27 22.18 6.25
C ILE A 51 0.47 23.39 5.65
N LYS A 52 1.03 23.25 4.45
CA LYS A 52 1.71 24.36 3.77
C LYS A 52 0.73 25.49 3.43
N GLN A 53 -0.46 25.16 2.93
CA GLN A 53 -1.47 26.15 2.58
C GLN A 53 -2.05 26.86 3.81
N GLN A 54 -2.33 26.14 4.90
CA GLN A 54 -2.81 26.74 6.14
C GLN A 54 -1.82 27.75 6.73
N LYS A 55 -0.52 27.45 6.69
CA LYS A 55 0.53 28.38 7.15
C LYS A 55 0.57 29.68 6.34
N LEU A 56 0.43 29.58 5.01
CA LEU A 56 0.38 30.74 4.12
C LEU A 56 -0.88 31.59 4.36
N ALA A 57 -2.04 30.93 4.59
CA ALA A 57 -3.29 31.62 4.88
C ALA A 57 -3.24 32.36 6.24
N GLN A 58 -2.66 31.78 7.28
CA GLN A 58 -2.48 32.47 8.57
C GLN A 58 -1.56 33.68 8.47
N ALA A 59 -0.44 33.57 7.74
CA ALA A 59 0.47 34.70 7.57
C ALA A 59 -0.19 35.92 6.91
N ASN A 60 -1.10 35.70 5.95
CA ASN A 60 -1.86 36.78 5.30
C ASN A 60 -2.92 37.40 6.22
N ASN A 61 -3.57 36.63 7.10
CA ASN A 61 -4.57 37.17 8.04
C ASN A 61 -3.89 37.97 9.18
N VAL A 62 -2.76 37.50 9.71
CA VAL A 62 -2.01 38.21 10.76
C VAL A 62 -1.39 39.51 10.25
N ALA A 63 -0.92 39.53 9.00
CA ALA A 63 -0.43 40.76 8.38
C ALA A 63 -1.55 41.78 8.12
N GLY A 64 -2.78 41.32 7.84
CA GLY A 64 -3.96 42.17 7.70
C GLY A 64 -4.40 42.81 9.02
N GLU A 65 -4.31 42.07 10.13
CA GLU A 65 -4.69 42.54 11.47
C GLU A 65 -3.69 43.55 12.07
N SER A 66 -2.46 43.62 11.55
CA SER A 66 -1.43 44.57 12.00
C SER A 66 -1.45 45.95 11.31
N ILE A 67 -2.33 46.13 10.31
CA ILE A 67 -2.45 47.38 9.52
C ILE A 67 -3.71 48.19 9.90
N GLU A 68 -4.64 47.62 10.68
CA GLU A 68 -5.68 48.38 11.40
C GLU A 68 -5.17 48.89 12.75
#